data_AF-A0A9E4HM70-F1
#
_entry.id   AF-A0A9E4HM70-F1
#
_cell.length_a   1.000
_cell.length_b   1.000
_cell.length_c   1.000
_cell.angle_alpha   90.00
_cell.angle_beta   90.00
_cell.angle_gamma   90.00
#
_symmetry.space_group_name_H-M   'P 1'
#
loop_
_entity.id
_entity.type
_entity.pdbx_description
1 polymer ?
#
loop_
_entity_poly.entity_id
_entity_poly.type
_entity_poly.pdbx_seq_one_letter_code
_entity_poly.pdbx_strand_id
1 'polypeptide(L)'
;MVSLAGRLARAEGIALVVTLMASVVLLGIAGVLVPLASTEVTIAANYRRAVEGLHAAEAALEWTVGELAPSPVWRAALVDGARSRLWAGTPELRLADGARVPLDDETAALRGDGAGPDGAGRGLDWSLFAHGPLADLVPLPAGYGAWHVAVWLAPAPGAAGLDPEDAGGTIAVHAAALDPGRGHRAVQADLVRVVPPLPAPGGATEYVQLIAWRIVR
;
A
#
# COMPACT_ATOMS: atom_id res chain seq x y z
N MET A 1 -28.19 -11.09 -76.45
CA MET A 1 -27.18 -10.08 -76.06
C MET A 1 -27.64 -9.41 -74.77
N VAL A 2 -27.03 -9.74 -73.63
CA VAL A 2 -27.30 -9.05 -72.35
C VAL A 2 -26.62 -7.67 -72.41
N SER A 3 -27.37 -6.59 -72.19
CA SER A 3 -26.84 -5.21 -72.35
C SER A 3 -25.74 -4.92 -71.32
N LEU A 4 -24.70 -4.20 -71.74
CA LEU A 4 -23.56 -3.81 -70.91
C LEU A 4 -24.02 -3.02 -69.65
N ALA A 5 -25.06 -2.21 -69.80
CA ALA A 5 -25.69 -1.45 -68.72
C ALA A 5 -26.25 -2.34 -67.59
N GLY A 6 -26.83 -3.49 -67.94
CA GLY A 6 -27.32 -4.45 -66.95
C GLY A 6 -26.20 -5.14 -66.16
N ARG A 7 -24.99 -5.25 -66.74
CA ARG A 7 -23.83 -5.82 -66.03
C ARG A 7 -23.20 -4.82 -65.05
N LEU A 8 -23.16 -3.53 -65.40
CA LEU A 8 -22.66 -2.47 -64.53
C LEU A 8 -23.57 -2.27 -63.30
N ALA A 9 -24.89 -2.18 -63.50
CA ALA A 9 -25.85 -2.07 -62.39
C ALA A 9 -25.79 -3.27 -61.41
N ARG A 10 -25.50 -4.48 -61.92
CA ARG A 10 -25.35 -5.69 -61.10
C ARG A 10 -24.01 -5.70 -60.33
N ALA A 11 -22.94 -5.18 -60.92
CA ALA A 11 -21.65 -5.03 -60.25
C ALA A 11 -21.71 -3.95 -59.14
N GLU A 12 -22.42 -2.85 -59.38
CA GLU A 12 -22.66 -1.78 -58.40
C GLU A 12 -23.40 -2.29 -57.16
N GLY A 13 -24.44 -3.13 -57.33
CA GLY A 13 -25.16 -3.73 -56.20
C GLY A 13 -24.31 -4.64 -55.32
N ILE A 14 -23.43 -5.45 -55.93
CA ILE A 14 -22.51 -6.33 -55.18
C ILE A 14 -21.48 -5.49 -54.42
N ALA A 15 -20.92 -4.46 -55.05
CA ALA A 15 -19.98 -3.56 -54.40
C ALA A 15 -20.60 -2.90 -53.15
N LEU A 16 -21.85 -2.45 -53.25
CA LEU A 16 -22.57 -1.88 -52.10
C LEU A 16 -22.69 -2.88 -50.95
N VAL A 17 -23.12 -4.12 -51.22
CA VAL A 17 -23.26 -5.15 -50.18
C VAL A 17 -21.91 -5.46 -49.53
N VAL A 18 -20.84 -5.58 -50.31
CA VAL A 18 -19.49 -5.82 -49.77
C VAL A 18 -19.04 -4.65 -48.89
N THR A 19 -19.24 -3.40 -49.33
CA THR A 19 -18.89 -2.23 -48.50
C THR A 19 -19.72 -2.15 -47.22
N LEU A 20 -21.00 -2.51 -47.27
CA LEU A 20 -21.87 -2.54 -46.09
C LEU A 20 -21.43 -3.63 -45.12
N MET A 21 -21.16 -4.85 -45.60
CA MET A 21 -20.63 -5.94 -44.77
C MET A 21 -19.28 -5.59 -44.16
N ALA A 22 -18.36 -5.03 -44.93
CA ALA A 22 -17.07 -4.57 -44.44
C ALA A 22 -17.23 -3.47 -43.37
N SER A 23 -18.12 -2.51 -43.58
CA SER A 23 -18.40 -1.45 -42.61
C SER A 23 -18.97 -1.99 -41.30
N VAL A 24 -19.89 -2.95 -41.37
CA VAL A 24 -20.45 -3.63 -40.18
C VAL A 24 -19.36 -4.40 -39.42
N VAL A 25 -18.47 -5.10 -40.14
CA VAL A 25 -17.33 -5.80 -39.51
C VAL A 25 -16.38 -4.82 -38.83
N LEU A 26 -16.03 -3.72 -39.51
CA LEU A 26 -15.16 -2.68 -38.95
C LEU A 26 -15.78 -2.02 -37.72
N LEU A 27 -17.08 -1.73 -37.74
CA LEU A 27 -17.81 -1.22 -36.58
C LEU A 27 -17.84 -2.23 -35.43
N GLY A 28 -18.02 -3.52 -35.72
CA GLY A 28 -17.94 -4.58 -34.72
C GLY A 28 -16.56 -4.65 -34.06
N ILE A 29 -15.49 -4.60 -34.86
CA ILE A 29 -14.11 -4.59 -34.35
C ILE A 29 -13.84 -3.35 -33.50
N ALA A 30 -14.20 -2.17 -34.00
CA ALA A 30 -14.05 -0.91 -33.26
C ALA A 30 -14.84 -0.94 -31.93
N GLY A 31 -16.05 -1.50 -31.94
CA GLY A 31 -16.90 -1.64 -30.76
C GLY A 31 -16.30 -2.52 -29.66
N VAL A 32 -15.45 -3.49 -30.01
CA VAL A 32 -14.76 -4.36 -29.03
C VAL A 32 -13.41 -3.78 -28.60
N LEU A 33 -12.67 -3.13 -29.51
CA LEU A 33 -11.33 -2.60 -29.22
C LEU A 33 -11.35 -1.46 -28.19
N VAL A 34 -12.34 -0.56 -28.26
CA VAL A 34 -12.45 0.57 -27.33
C VAL A 34 -12.61 0.14 -25.87
N PRO A 35 -13.60 -0.71 -25.50
CA PRO A 35 -13.75 -1.15 -24.11
C PRO A 35 -12.57 -2.01 -23.65
N LEU A 36 -11.95 -2.80 -24.54
CA LEU A 36 -10.75 -3.58 -24.22
C LEU A 36 -9.59 -2.65 -23.81
N ALA A 37 -9.27 -1.67 -24.65
CA ALA A 37 -8.21 -0.69 -24.35
C ALA A 37 -8.52 0.12 -23.08
N SER A 38 -9.78 0.52 -22.86
CA SER A 38 -10.20 1.20 -21.63
C SER A 38 -9.99 0.34 -20.38
N THR A 39 -10.24 -0.97 -20.50
CA THR A 39 -10.05 -1.93 -19.40
C THR A 39 -8.56 -2.09 -19.10
N GLU A 40 -7.72 -2.20 -20.12
CA GLU A 40 -6.26 -2.29 -19.95
C GLU A 40 -5.69 -1.04 -19.28
N VAL A 41 -6.11 0.15 -19.70
CA VAL A 41 -5.68 1.42 -19.06
C VAL A 41 -6.08 1.45 -17.59
N THR A 42 -7.28 0.98 -17.26
CA THR A 42 -7.77 0.93 -15.88
C THR A 42 -6.98 -0.08 -15.04
N ILE A 43 -6.71 -1.27 -15.59
CA ILE A 43 -5.88 -2.29 -14.93
C ILE A 43 -4.46 -1.77 -14.69
N ALA A 44 -3.84 -1.17 -15.70
CA ALA A 44 -2.50 -0.62 -15.59
C ALA A 44 -2.43 0.52 -14.55
N ALA A 45 -3.45 1.38 -14.51
CA ALA A 45 -3.55 2.44 -13.50
C ALA A 45 -3.68 1.86 -12.09
N ASN A 46 -4.55 0.85 -11.90
CA ASN A 46 -4.72 0.19 -10.61
C ASN A 46 -3.46 -0.55 -10.16
N TYR A 47 -2.76 -1.20 -11.09
CA TYR A 47 -1.50 -1.88 -10.81
C TYR A 47 -0.42 -0.88 -10.36
N ARG A 48 -0.24 0.24 -11.08
CA ARG A 48 0.71 1.29 -10.67
C ARG A 48 0.40 1.84 -9.29
N ARG A 49 -0.86 2.18 -9.01
CA ARG A 49 -1.27 2.64 -7.66
C ARG A 49 -1.01 1.59 -6.59
N ALA A 50 -1.23 0.31 -6.90
CA ALA A 50 -0.95 -0.77 -5.96
C ALA A 50 0.54 -0.86 -5.61
N VAL A 51 1.42 -0.72 -6.61
CA VAL A 51 2.88 -0.71 -6.41
C VAL A 51 3.33 0.55 -5.66
N GLU A 52 2.80 1.72 -6.02
CA GLU A 52 3.08 2.98 -5.32
C GLU A 52 2.67 2.92 -3.84
N GLY A 53 1.49 2.38 -3.54
CA GLY A 53 1.03 2.20 -2.17
C GLY A 53 1.88 1.23 -1.37
N LEU A 54 2.37 0.15 -2.00
CA LEU A 54 3.29 -0.78 -1.34
C LEU A 54 4.61 -0.08 -0.98
N HIS A 55 5.22 0.65 -1.91
CA HIS A 55 6.43 1.40 -1.65
C HIS A 55 6.24 2.52 -0.63
N ALA A 56 5.07 3.16 -0.61
CA ALA A 56 4.71 4.13 0.44
C ALA A 56 4.68 3.48 1.83
N ALA A 57 4.09 2.28 1.94
CA ALA A 57 4.06 1.53 3.20
C ALA A 57 5.46 1.06 3.63
N GLU A 58 6.29 0.61 2.69
CA GLU A 58 7.69 0.27 2.94
C GLU A 58 8.51 1.48 3.41
N ALA A 59 8.35 2.64 2.78
CA ALA A 59 9.04 3.87 3.20
C ALA A 59 8.65 4.28 4.63
N ALA A 60 7.37 4.13 5.00
CA ALA A 60 6.91 4.39 6.36
C ALA A 60 7.49 3.38 7.39
N LEU A 61 7.62 2.11 6.99
CA LEU A 61 8.29 1.10 7.80
C LEU A 61 9.77 1.43 7.99
N GLU A 62 10.51 1.73 6.92
CA GLU A 62 11.94 2.09 6.98
C GLU A 62 12.18 3.33 7.84
N TRP A 63 11.34 4.35 7.69
CA TRP A 63 11.37 5.53 8.56
C TRP A 63 11.21 5.16 10.02
N THR A 64 10.22 4.32 10.32
CA THR A 64 9.95 3.86 11.69
C THR A 64 11.11 3.07 12.27
N VAL A 65 11.76 2.21 11.47
CA VAL A 65 12.99 1.52 11.89
C VAL A 65 14.08 2.54 12.24
N GLY A 66 14.26 3.58 11.41
CA GLY A 66 15.22 4.65 11.66
C GLY A 66 14.93 5.46 12.92
N GLU A 67 13.66 5.68 13.28
CA GLU A 67 13.27 6.36 14.51
C GLU A 67 13.39 5.49 15.76
N LEU A 68 13.14 4.18 15.63
CA LEU A 68 13.20 3.25 16.74
C LEU A 68 14.62 2.78 17.05
N ALA A 69 15.53 2.82 16.08
CA ALA A 69 16.91 2.35 16.25
C ALA A 69 17.72 3.10 17.32
N PRO A 70 17.62 4.44 17.46
CA PRO A 70 18.32 5.17 18.52
C PRO A 70 17.74 4.93 19.93
N SER A 71 16.51 4.41 20.04
CA SER A 71 15.89 4.20 21.34
C SER A 71 16.46 2.92 21.98
N PRO A 72 17.03 2.98 23.20
CA PRO A 72 17.55 1.79 23.87
C PRO A 72 16.43 0.86 24.35
N VAL A 73 15.23 1.39 24.55
CA VAL A 73 14.06 0.63 25.02
C VAL A 73 12.85 1.04 24.20
N TRP A 74 12.02 0.08 23.78
CA TRP A 74 10.82 0.38 22.98
C TRP A 74 9.55 0.67 23.80
N ARG A 75 9.63 0.60 25.14
CA ARG A 75 8.55 0.94 26.09
C ARG A 75 7.85 2.25 25.76
N ALA A 76 8.63 3.29 25.48
CA ALA A 76 8.10 4.62 25.27
C ALA A 76 7.11 4.65 24.10
N ALA A 77 7.44 3.95 23.02
CA ALA A 77 6.61 3.87 21.82
C ALA A 77 5.39 2.94 22.00
N LEU A 78 5.52 1.86 22.78
CA LEU A 78 4.45 0.87 22.96
C LEU A 78 3.46 1.22 24.08
N VAL A 79 3.95 1.74 25.20
CA VAL A 79 3.21 1.88 26.46
C VAL A 79 3.01 3.35 26.83
N ASP A 80 4.09 4.14 26.76
CA ASP A 80 4.05 5.53 27.23
C ASP A 80 3.42 6.49 26.20
N GLY A 81 3.06 5.98 25.02
CA GLY A 81 2.39 6.73 23.96
C GLY A 81 3.31 7.74 23.27
N ALA A 82 4.62 7.51 23.28
CA ALA A 82 5.56 8.27 22.46
C ALA A 82 5.19 8.11 20.98
N ARG A 83 5.25 9.23 20.26
CA ARG A 83 4.82 9.33 18.86
C ARG A 83 6.00 9.66 17.97
N SER A 84 5.91 9.20 16.73
CA SER A 84 6.84 9.54 15.66
C SER A 84 6.87 11.04 15.39
N ARG A 85 7.96 11.53 14.80
CA ARG A 85 8.02 12.90 14.26
C ARG A 85 7.07 13.11 13.10
N LEU A 86 6.64 12.03 12.44
CA LEU A 86 5.65 12.07 11.37
C LEU A 86 4.23 12.40 11.87
N TRP A 87 3.98 12.40 13.18
CA TRP A 87 2.64 12.52 13.74
C TRP A 87 1.90 13.81 13.32
N ALA A 88 0.92 13.68 12.43
CA ALA A 88 0.17 14.80 11.85
C ALA A 88 -0.95 15.38 12.75
N GLY A 89 -0.97 15.03 14.04
CA GLY A 89 -1.85 15.65 15.03
C GLY A 89 -3.07 14.80 15.39
N THR A 90 -4.20 14.99 14.69
CA THR A 90 -5.44 14.25 14.99
C THR A 90 -5.45 12.89 14.29
N PRO A 91 -5.89 11.79 14.95
CA PRO A 91 -6.00 10.46 14.34
C PRO A 91 -7.16 10.35 13.33
N GLU A 92 -7.82 11.46 13.01
CA GLU A 92 -8.79 11.54 11.93
C GLU A 92 -8.09 11.99 10.66
N LEU A 93 -7.81 11.04 9.77
CA LEU A 93 -7.16 11.31 8.51
C LEU A 93 -8.18 11.88 7.51
N ARG A 94 -7.85 13.01 6.88
CA ARG A 94 -8.64 13.57 5.77
C ARG A 94 -7.86 13.44 4.47
N LEU A 95 -8.37 12.60 3.58
CA LEU A 95 -7.80 12.37 2.25
C LEU A 95 -8.13 13.55 1.32
N ALA A 96 -7.41 13.64 0.19
CA ALA A 96 -7.53 14.74 -0.77
C ALA A 96 -8.93 14.82 -1.43
N ASP A 97 -9.65 13.71 -1.50
CA ASP A 97 -11.05 13.63 -1.95
C ASP A 97 -12.06 14.06 -0.86
N GLY A 98 -11.58 14.40 0.33
CA GLY A 98 -12.40 14.76 1.50
C GLY A 98 -12.90 13.56 2.30
N ALA A 99 -12.58 12.33 1.89
CA ALA A 99 -12.89 11.15 2.68
C ALA A 99 -12.16 11.20 4.02
N ARG A 100 -12.82 10.66 5.05
CA ARG A 100 -12.29 10.56 6.40
C ARG A 100 -11.96 9.10 6.67
N VAL A 101 -10.73 8.84 7.12
CA VAL A 101 -10.30 7.53 7.58
C VAL A 101 -10.03 7.64 9.09
N PRO A 102 -10.95 7.17 9.94
CA PRO A 102 -10.72 7.14 11.38
C PRO A 102 -9.66 6.08 11.71
N LEU A 103 -8.45 6.51 12.10
CA LEU A 103 -7.36 5.58 12.42
C LEU A 103 -7.61 4.78 13.70
N ASP A 104 -8.52 5.24 14.55
CA ASP A 104 -8.97 4.50 15.73
C ASP A 104 -9.75 3.24 15.33
N ASP A 105 -10.57 3.31 14.27
CA ASP A 105 -11.30 2.15 13.75
C ASP A 105 -10.35 1.15 13.10
N GLU A 106 -9.34 1.63 12.35
CA GLU A 106 -8.27 0.77 11.81
C GLU A 106 -7.46 0.10 12.93
N THR A 107 -7.18 0.84 14.01
CA THR A 107 -6.51 0.27 15.19
C THR A 107 -7.36 -0.82 15.85
N ALA A 108 -8.68 -0.59 15.98
CA ALA A 108 -9.60 -1.59 16.51
C ALA A 108 -9.69 -2.83 15.60
N ALA A 109 -9.72 -2.64 14.29
CA ALA A 109 -9.70 -3.71 13.30
C ALA A 109 -8.41 -4.54 13.40
N LEU A 110 -7.25 -3.90 13.52
CA LEU A 110 -5.97 -4.62 13.72
C LEU A 110 -5.97 -5.48 14.99
N ARG A 111 -6.55 -4.98 16.09
CA ARG A 111 -6.67 -5.75 17.34
C ARG A 111 -7.61 -6.95 17.19
N GLY A 112 -8.74 -6.77 16.51
CA GLY A 112 -9.77 -7.81 16.35
C GLY A 112 -9.43 -8.86 15.28
N ASP A 113 -9.04 -8.40 14.09
CA ASP A 113 -8.88 -9.22 12.91
C ASP A 113 -7.41 -9.64 12.68
N GLY A 114 -6.46 -8.83 13.15
CA GLY A 114 -5.04 -8.91 12.79
C GLY A 114 -4.71 -8.04 11.58
N ALA A 115 -3.44 -8.05 11.19
CA ALA A 115 -2.92 -7.24 10.10
C ALA A 115 -3.22 -7.78 8.69
N GLY A 116 -3.64 -9.05 8.55
CA GLY A 116 -3.78 -9.72 7.26
C GLY A 116 -4.77 -10.90 7.24
N PRO A 117 -4.96 -11.55 6.08
CA PRO A 117 -5.96 -12.62 5.89
C PRO A 117 -5.64 -13.91 6.66
N ASP A 118 -4.38 -14.12 7.03
CA ASP A 118 -3.92 -15.19 7.90
C ASP A 118 -4.15 -14.88 9.40
N GLY A 119 -4.70 -13.70 9.72
CA GLY A 119 -4.91 -13.23 11.08
C GLY A 119 -3.61 -12.89 11.80
N ALA A 120 -2.53 -12.62 11.07
CA ALA A 120 -1.26 -12.36 11.70
C ALA A 120 -1.30 -11.11 12.59
N GLY A 121 -0.80 -11.24 13.82
CA GLY A 121 -0.90 -10.18 14.82
C GLY A 121 -2.32 -9.96 15.39
N ARG A 122 -3.26 -10.87 15.14
CA ARG A 122 -4.56 -10.86 15.82
C ARG A 122 -4.38 -10.96 17.34
N GLY A 123 -5.12 -10.12 18.08
CA GLY A 123 -5.08 -10.08 19.53
C GLY A 123 -3.84 -9.42 20.11
N LEU A 124 -2.96 -8.83 19.28
CA LEU A 124 -1.89 -7.98 19.77
C LEU A 124 -2.43 -6.60 20.16
N ASP A 125 -1.79 -5.97 21.15
CA ASP A 125 -2.11 -4.62 21.60
C ASP A 125 -1.53 -3.56 20.65
N TRP A 126 -2.08 -3.49 19.44
CA TRP A 126 -1.69 -2.50 18.44
C TRP A 126 -1.90 -1.07 18.95
N SER A 127 -0.90 -0.22 18.76
CA SER A 127 -0.91 1.19 19.12
C SER A 127 -0.46 2.03 17.91
N LEU A 128 -1.19 3.10 17.60
CA LEU A 128 -0.82 4.01 16.51
C LEU A 128 0.41 4.83 16.94
N PHE A 129 1.51 4.70 16.20
CA PHE A 129 2.79 5.34 16.50
C PHE A 129 3.09 6.53 15.59
N ALA A 130 2.79 6.40 14.30
CA ALA A 130 3.04 7.42 13.29
C ALA A 130 1.86 7.52 12.33
N HIS A 131 1.55 8.73 11.86
CA HIS A 131 0.70 8.90 10.69
C HIS A 131 0.90 10.28 10.08
N GLY A 132 0.89 10.38 8.75
CA GLY A 132 1.09 11.65 8.06
C GLY A 132 1.12 11.47 6.54
N PRO A 133 1.21 12.56 5.77
CA PRO A 133 1.39 12.47 4.32
C PRO A 133 2.78 11.92 4.00
N LEU A 134 2.88 11.07 2.98
CA LEU A 134 4.16 10.49 2.52
C LEU A 134 5.19 11.56 2.13
N ALA A 135 4.72 12.72 1.66
CA ALA A 135 5.58 13.85 1.31
C ALA A 135 6.39 14.42 2.48
N ASP A 136 5.96 14.18 3.73
CA ASP A 136 6.70 14.59 4.93
C ASP A 136 7.82 13.59 5.28
N LEU A 137 7.76 12.35 4.76
CA LEU A 137 8.80 11.33 4.91
C LEU A 137 9.90 11.46 3.86
N VAL A 138 9.47 11.61 2.60
CA VAL A 138 10.37 11.61 1.44
C VAL A 138 10.00 12.79 0.55
N PRO A 139 10.97 13.62 0.11
CA PRO A 139 10.70 14.70 -0.82
C PRO A 139 10.27 14.12 -2.18
N LEU A 140 8.97 14.14 -2.45
CA LEU A 140 8.40 13.68 -3.70
C LEU A 140 8.20 14.84 -4.69
N PRO A 141 8.39 14.62 -6.00
CA PRO A 141 8.03 15.62 -7.00
C PRO A 141 6.52 15.91 -6.98
N ALA A 142 6.13 17.11 -7.43
CA ALA A 142 4.72 17.45 -7.56
C ALA A 142 3.98 16.46 -8.47
N GLY A 143 2.82 15.96 -8.01
CA GLY A 143 1.98 15.02 -8.76
C GLY A 143 2.23 13.54 -8.48
N TYR A 144 3.21 13.18 -7.63
CA TYR A 144 3.29 11.83 -7.07
C TYR A 144 2.20 11.65 -6.00
N GLY A 145 1.61 10.46 -5.95
CA GLY A 145 0.34 10.17 -5.27
C GLY A 145 0.25 10.75 -3.85
N ALA A 146 -0.93 11.28 -3.51
CA ALA A 146 -1.24 11.87 -2.21
C ALA A 146 -1.46 10.79 -1.12
N TRP A 147 -0.50 9.87 -1.03
CA TRP A 147 -0.48 8.80 -0.06
C TRP A 147 -0.34 9.38 1.34
N HIS A 148 -1.21 8.93 2.22
CA HIS A 148 -1.01 9.05 3.65
C HIS A 148 -0.56 7.72 4.18
N VAL A 149 0.37 7.74 5.11
CA VAL A 149 0.88 6.54 5.74
C VAL A 149 0.50 6.55 7.21
N ALA A 150 0.33 5.37 7.77
CA ALA A 150 0.11 5.16 9.19
C ALA A 150 0.89 3.92 9.63
N VAL A 151 1.46 3.99 10.83
CA VAL A 151 2.28 2.92 11.39
C VAL A 151 1.80 2.61 12.79
N TRP A 152 1.58 1.32 13.04
CA TRP A 152 1.20 0.77 14.31
C TRP A 152 2.29 -0.15 14.84
N LEU A 153 2.45 -0.13 16.16
CA LEU A 153 3.38 -0.97 16.89
C LEU A 153 2.63 -1.89 17.83
N ALA A 154 3.12 -3.10 17.98
CA ALA A 154 2.68 -4.04 19.00
C ALA A 154 3.84 -4.90 19.50
N PRO A 155 3.76 -5.45 20.72
CA PRO A 155 4.68 -6.51 21.15
C PRO A 155 4.57 -7.72 20.19
N ALA A 156 5.69 -8.30 19.76
CA ALA A 156 5.66 -9.45 18.86
C ALA A 156 5.12 -10.72 19.57
N PRO A 157 4.41 -11.61 18.86
CA PRO A 157 3.95 -12.88 19.42
C PRO A 157 5.16 -13.74 19.84
N GLY A 158 5.17 -14.19 21.09
CA GLY A 158 6.32 -14.92 21.67
C GLY A 158 7.19 -14.09 22.62
N ALA A 159 6.98 -12.77 22.69
CA ALA A 159 7.53 -11.94 23.77
C ALA A 159 6.83 -12.16 25.13
N ALA A 160 5.80 -13.01 25.18
CA ALA A 160 5.04 -13.32 26.38
C ALA A 160 5.95 -13.97 27.44
N GLY A 161 6.23 -13.22 28.51
CA GLY A 161 7.10 -13.65 29.61
C GLY A 161 8.50 -13.01 29.61
N LEU A 162 8.83 -12.20 28.61
CA LEU A 162 10.01 -11.34 28.64
C LEU A 162 9.68 -10.01 29.32
N ASP A 163 10.71 -9.29 29.75
CA ASP A 163 10.59 -8.03 30.47
C ASP A 163 9.59 -7.08 29.76
N PRO A 164 8.49 -6.68 30.43
CA PRO A 164 7.49 -5.80 29.83
C PRO A 164 8.06 -4.44 29.45
N GLU A 165 9.25 -4.09 29.94
CA GLU A 165 9.92 -2.85 29.56
C GLU A 165 10.45 -2.86 28.12
N ASP A 166 10.95 -3.98 27.58
CA ASP A 166 11.52 -3.98 26.22
C ASP A 166 10.80 -4.92 25.23
N ALA A 167 9.62 -5.43 25.59
CA ALA A 167 8.89 -6.42 24.78
C ALA A 167 9.77 -7.61 24.37
N GLY A 168 10.73 -7.99 25.22
CA GLY A 168 11.69 -9.04 24.89
C GLY A 168 12.60 -8.74 23.70
N GLY A 169 12.80 -7.46 23.39
CA GLY A 169 13.59 -6.99 22.26
C GLY A 169 12.96 -7.28 20.89
N THR A 170 11.69 -7.70 20.82
CA THR A 170 11.00 -7.97 19.54
C THR A 170 9.64 -7.27 19.46
N ILE A 171 9.42 -6.50 18.38
CA ILE A 171 8.14 -5.81 18.12
C ILE A 171 7.61 -6.14 16.74
N ALA A 172 6.29 -6.17 16.64
CA ALA A 172 5.59 -6.19 15.38
C ALA A 172 5.30 -4.74 14.95
N VAL A 173 5.57 -4.44 13.68
CA VAL A 173 5.30 -3.15 13.05
C VAL A 173 4.36 -3.39 11.88
N HIS A 174 3.23 -2.70 11.87
CA HIS A 174 2.29 -2.68 10.76
C HIS A 174 2.33 -1.30 10.13
N ALA A 175 2.69 -1.20 8.85
CA ALA A 175 2.71 0.05 8.11
C ALA A 175 1.70 -0.02 6.97
N ALA A 176 0.79 0.95 6.90
CA ALA A 176 -0.22 1.05 5.86
C ALA A 176 -0.06 2.36 5.08
N ALA A 177 -0.37 2.29 3.80
CA ALA A 177 -0.51 3.42 2.88
C ALA A 177 -1.96 3.51 2.38
N LEU A 178 -2.51 4.72 2.49
CA LEU A 178 -3.90 5.08 2.24
C LEU A 178 -3.95 6.15 1.14
N ASP A 179 -4.66 5.86 0.05
CA ASP A 179 -4.87 6.76 -1.10
C ASP A 179 -6.34 7.21 -1.17
N PRO A 180 -6.61 8.47 -1.55
CA PRO A 180 -7.97 8.97 -1.85
C PRO A 180 -8.82 8.05 -2.74
N GLY A 181 -8.21 7.32 -3.68
CA GLY A 181 -8.89 6.36 -4.55
C GLY A 181 -9.33 5.07 -3.85
N ARG A 182 -9.33 5.02 -2.51
CA ARG A 182 -9.52 3.83 -1.67
C ARG A 182 -8.42 2.77 -1.85
N GLY A 183 -7.27 3.18 -2.37
CA GLY A 183 -6.08 2.33 -2.34
C GLY A 183 -5.65 2.13 -0.90
N HIS A 184 -5.59 0.87 -0.46
CA HIS A 184 -5.06 0.50 0.86
C HIS A 184 -4.05 -0.61 0.63
N ARG A 185 -2.79 -0.32 0.93
CA ARG A 185 -1.70 -1.30 0.95
C ARG A 185 -1.04 -1.32 2.29
N ALA A 186 -0.65 -2.50 2.76
CA ALA A 186 0.00 -2.61 4.04
C ALA A 186 1.06 -3.71 4.07
N VAL A 187 2.11 -3.43 4.81
CA VAL A 187 3.19 -4.37 5.12
C VAL A 187 3.24 -4.59 6.63
N GLN A 188 3.64 -5.79 7.02
CA GLN A 188 3.98 -6.08 8.40
C GLN A 188 5.40 -6.60 8.47
N ALA A 189 6.10 -6.15 9.50
CA ALA A 189 7.44 -6.55 9.82
C ALA A 189 7.55 -6.93 11.29
N ASP A 190 8.40 -7.91 11.58
CA ASP A 190 8.85 -8.17 12.95
C ASP A 190 10.29 -7.68 13.05
N LEU A 191 10.54 -6.80 14.02
CA LEU A 191 11.82 -6.18 14.29
C LEU A 191 12.39 -6.78 15.58
N VAL A 192 13.67 -7.12 15.57
CA VAL A 192 14.41 -7.55 16.76
C VAL A 192 15.58 -6.61 17.02
N ARG A 193 15.81 -6.30 18.29
CA ARG A 193 17.02 -5.63 18.74
C ARG A 193 18.15 -6.65 18.85
N VAL A 194 19.25 -6.39 18.15
CA VAL A 194 20.43 -7.27 18.19
C VAL A 194 21.57 -6.55 18.90
N VAL A 195 22.01 -7.17 19.98
CA VAL A 195 23.26 -6.80 20.65
C VAL A 195 24.38 -7.60 19.99
N PRO A 196 25.34 -6.97 19.30
CA PRO A 196 26.42 -7.70 18.66
C PRO A 196 27.26 -8.48 19.70
N PRO A 197 27.69 -9.72 19.40
CA PRO A 197 28.39 -10.58 20.36
C PRO A 197 29.79 -10.08 20.73
N LEU A 198 30.37 -9.19 19.91
CA LEU A 198 31.63 -8.52 20.19
C LEU A 198 31.44 -7.01 20.03
N PRO A 199 31.94 -6.19 20.97
CA PRO A 199 31.90 -4.74 20.81
C PRO A 199 32.75 -4.35 19.60
N ALA A 200 32.13 -3.68 18.63
CA ALA A 200 32.88 -3.05 17.55
C ALA A 200 33.88 -2.05 18.14
N PRO A 201 35.08 -1.88 17.55
CA PRO A 201 36.00 -0.82 17.95
C PRO A 201 35.31 0.55 17.72
N GLY A 202 34.73 1.10 18.78
CA GLY A 202 33.78 2.23 18.72
C GLY A 202 32.64 2.17 19.75
N GLY A 203 32.46 1.04 20.45
CA GLY A 203 31.34 0.81 21.35
C GLY A 203 30.23 0.04 20.64
N ALA A 204 29.61 -0.93 21.32
CA ALA A 204 28.53 -1.71 20.72
C ALA A 204 27.32 -0.80 20.49
N THR A 205 27.07 -0.42 19.24
CA THR A 205 25.77 0.08 18.81
C THR A 205 24.84 -1.13 18.68
N GLU A 206 23.87 -1.23 19.57
CA GLU A 206 22.68 -2.03 19.31
C GLU A 206 22.10 -1.59 17.97
N TYR A 207 21.67 -2.56 17.16
CA TYR A 207 21.00 -2.28 15.90
C TYR A 207 19.68 -3.04 15.83
N VAL A 208 18.77 -2.50 15.03
CA VAL A 208 17.47 -3.11 14.77
C VAL A 208 17.61 -3.97 13.52
N GLN A 209 17.22 -5.24 13.63
CA GLN A 209 17.21 -6.18 12.52
C GLN A 209 15.77 -6.57 12.17
N LEU A 210 15.46 -6.50 10.88
CA LEU A 210 14.24 -7.06 10.31
C LEU A 210 14.37 -8.59 10.26
N ILE A 211 13.51 -9.33 10.97
CA ILE A 211 13.54 -10.80 11.00
C ILE A 211 12.42 -11.44 10.17
N ALA A 212 11.31 -10.75 10.00
CA ALA A 212 10.22 -11.17 9.14
C ALA A 212 9.62 -9.96 8.42
N TRP A 213 9.20 -10.16 7.18
CA TRP A 213 8.52 -9.16 6.36
C TRP A 213 7.45 -9.84 5.50
N ARG A 214 6.26 -9.25 5.44
CA ARG A 214 5.17 -9.72 4.58
C ARG A 214 4.26 -8.59 4.15
N ILE A 215 3.68 -8.76 2.97
CA ILE A 215 2.56 -7.96 2.48
C ILE A 215 1.29 -8.53 3.09
N VAL A 216 0.48 -7.69 3.70
CA VAL A 216 -0.76 -8.11 4.39
C VAL A 216 -2.02 -7.55 3.74
N ARG A 217 -1.90 -6.51 2.91
CA ARG A 217 -3.01 -5.92 2.14
C ARG A 217 -2.56 -5.27 0.85
#